data_AF-A0A9P7T8Z9-F1
#
_entry.id   AF-A0A9P7T8Z9-F1
#
_cell.length_a   1.000
_cell.length_b   1.000
_cell.length_c   1.000
_cell.angle_alpha   90.00
_cell.angle_beta   90.00
_cell.angle_gamma   90.00
#
_symmetry.space_group_name_H-M   'P 1'
#
loop_
_entity.id
_entity.type
_entity.pdbx_description
1 polymer ?
#
loop_
_entity_poly.entity_id
_entity_poly.type
_entity_poly.pdbx_seq_one_letter_code
_entity_poly.pdbx_strand_id
1 'polypeptide(L)'
;MTASAAAACRGLRRIACSRLGAVPARSNCLNHFKQLHRRASVSSLPLNVSYRRSFCNSVPRRDEERQWSTPLAKQLFEAISTTGPVPLASYMRMCLTGDVGGYYTGAIGGQDRDQFGAKGDFVTSPEISQIFGELVGLWFVAEWMSQGRPKKIQLIEFGPGRGTLMDDILRTVKQFPAMVDSIDDVVMVEASPELRSAQIDLLCERGTSVSEASSGHFQGRLAHINKNVNWVDSLKSYPNEKDIAPFIVAHEFFDALPIHIFQSALAPIAQSKSSPSPSPSSATSTSGEQSTKADPSRPSQPPSPSYEWREMMVTPTSPAAIASAQAKSKSPTGIITPMEEFQLILSSTPTRHSRHLPNTSPRYQNLKQTPGSIVEICPEAFRYAAEIATRIGGSDPTQKPHSSGAALILDYGPSDTIPINSLRGIRHHKLVSPFSEPGLVDLSADVDFTALAEAATLASEGVEVHGPVSQADFLEAMGIRERAEMLLQASSAVPSHTAKDGENIRKAWKRLVDRGPSGMGKVYKALAIVPENGGRRRPVGFGGDVAPA
;
A
#
# COMPACT_ATOMS: atom_id res chain seq x y z
N MET A 1 75.07 -7.83 -18.75
CA MET A 1 75.47 -6.65 -19.55
C MET A 1 74.39 -6.39 -20.59
N THR A 2 74.10 -5.12 -20.90
CA THR A 2 73.37 -4.60 -22.10
C THR A 2 72.01 -5.25 -22.47
N ALA A 3 70.87 -4.53 -22.48
CA ALA A 3 70.50 -3.42 -23.39
C ALA A 3 70.48 -3.86 -24.88
N SER A 4 69.61 -3.41 -25.78
CA SER A 4 68.34 -2.65 -25.73
C SER A 4 67.73 -2.62 -27.17
N ALA A 5 66.53 -2.05 -27.32
CA ALA A 5 66.09 -1.29 -28.50
C ALA A 5 65.92 -1.97 -29.90
N ALA A 6 64.64 -2.08 -30.29
CA ALA A 6 64.00 -1.24 -31.33
C ALA A 6 64.02 -1.61 -32.84
N ALA A 7 63.06 -0.95 -33.51
CA ALA A 7 62.96 -0.58 -34.94
C ALA A 7 62.33 -1.58 -35.93
N ALA A 8 61.63 -1.15 -37.01
CA ALA A 8 60.89 0.10 -37.30
C ALA A 8 60.17 0.01 -38.68
N CYS A 9 59.31 1.00 -39.01
CA CYS A 9 58.97 1.46 -40.38
C CYS A 9 58.07 0.54 -41.25
N ARG A 10 57.27 0.99 -42.25
CA ARG A 10 56.81 2.28 -42.85
C ARG A 10 55.51 1.96 -43.65
N GLY A 11 54.61 2.87 -44.05
CA GLY A 11 54.45 4.31 -43.82
C GLY A 11 53.45 4.99 -44.80
N LEU A 12 53.32 6.33 -44.69
CA LEU A 12 53.02 7.32 -45.77
C LEU A 12 51.56 7.38 -46.32
N ARG A 13 50.92 8.54 -46.62
CA ARG A 13 51.21 10.01 -46.54
C ARG A 13 49.86 10.78 -46.43
N ARG A 14 49.72 11.80 -45.54
CA ARG A 14 49.72 13.28 -45.78
C ARG A 14 48.68 13.81 -46.80
N ILE A 15 47.90 14.86 -46.50
CA ILE A 15 48.22 16.32 -46.41
C ILE A 15 47.18 16.99 -45.45
N ALA A 16 47.50 17.73 -44.36
CA ALA A 16 48.04 19.11 -44.22
C ALA A 16 47.10 20.23 -44.77
N CYS A 17 46.96 21.47 -44.26
CA CYS A 17 47.43 22.24 -43.08
C CYS A 17 46.63 23.60 -43.04
N SER A 18 46.60 24.49 -42.02
CA SER A 18 46.81 24.45 -40.56
C SER A 18 46.75 25.90 -39.97
N ARG A 19 46.50 26.09 -38.64
CA ARG A 19 46.85 27.30 -37.80
C ARG A 19 45.98 28.57 -38.02
N LEU A 20 45.81 29.57 -37.13
CA LEU A 20 46.11 29.94 -35.70
C LEU A 20 45.15 31.15 -35.35
N GLY A 21 44.98 31.71 -34.14
CA GLY A 21 45.48 31.45 -32.77
C GLY A 21 45.40 32.67 -31.82
N ALA A 22 45.48 32.45 -30.49
CA ALA A 22 45.66 33.44 -29.39
C ALA A 22 44.47 34.38 -28.97
N VAL A 23 44.65 35.01 -27.79
CA VAL A 23 43.66 35.45 -26.76
C VAL A 23 44.40 36.47 -25.83
N PRO A 24 43.83 37.54 -25.17
CA PRO A 24 42.57 37.57 -24.38
C PRO A 24 41.76 38.91 -24.21
N ALA A 25 40.70 38.86 -23.38
CA ALA A 25 40.33 39.82 -22.28
C ALA A 25 39.34 41.02 -22.43
N ARG A 26 38.58 41.21 -21.32
CA ARG A 26 37.78 42.38 -20.82
C ARG A 26 36.49 42.77 -21.57
N SER A 27 35.44 43.36 -20.98
CA SER A 27 34.75 43.32 -19.66
C SER A 27 33.89 44.60 -19.50
N ASN A 28 32.70 44.48 -18.88
CA ASN A 28 31.91 45.51 -18.17
C ASN A 28 30.95 46.49 -18.90
N CYS A 29 29.70 46.48 -18.37
CA CYS A 29 28.83 47.62 -18.01
C CYS A 29 28.16 48.50 -19.09
N LEU A 30 27.16 49.35 -18.77
CA LEU A 30 25.95 49.25 -17.91
C LEU A 30 25.13 50.58 -18.06
N ASN A 31 23.80 50.51 -18.03
CA ASN A 31 22.86 51.52 -17.47
C ASN A 31 22.54 52.92 -18.11
N HIS A 32 21.29 53.35 -17.82
CA HIS A 32 20.79 54.73 -17.58
C HIS A 32 20.52 55.69 -18.79
N PHE A 33 19.61 56.69 -18.77
CA PHE A 33 18.36 57.00 -18.00
C PHE A 33 17.65 58.27 -18.59
N LYS A 34 16.31 58.40 -18.45
CA LYS A 34 15.45 59.65 -18.45
C LYS A 34 15.61 60.81 -19.48
N GLN A 35 14.48 61.27 -20.05
CA GLN A 35 13.82 62.61 -19.89
C GLN A 35 12.62 62.73 -20.90
N LEU A 36 11.37 63.04 -20.50
CA LEU A 36 10.71 64.30 -20.07
C LEU A 36 10.40 65.34 -21.17
N HIS A 37 9.10 65.62 -21.43
CA HIS A 37 8.58 66.94 -21.86
C HIS A 37 7.06 67.10 -21.53
N ARG A 38 6.49 68.32 -21.68
CA ARG A 38 5.29 68.85 -20.97
C ARG A 38 4.14 69.35 -21.88
N ARG A 39 2.88 69.23 -21.40
CA ARG A 39 1.66 70.11 -21.58
C ARG A 39 1.20 70.37 -23.06
N ALA A 40 -0.02 70.82 -23.40
CA ALA A 40 -1.19 71.38 -22.69
C ALA A 40 -2.54 71.00 -23.39
N SER A 41 -3.68 71.50 -22.90
CA SER A 41 -5.07 71.19 -23.34
C SER A 41 -5.71 72.19 -24.31
N VAL A 42 -6.70 71.75 -25.12
CA VAL A 42 -7.87 72.55 -25.57
C VAL A 42 -9.13 71.66 -25.60
N SER A 43 -10.30 72.28 -25.42
CA SER A 43 -11.64 71.69 -25.24
C SER A 43 -12.52 71.62 -26.50
N SER A 44 -13.51 70.72 -26.52
CA SER A 44 -14.89 71.03 -27.00
C SER A 44 -15.91 69.93 -26.64
N LEU A 45 -17.14 70.37 -26.32
CA LEU A 45 -18.38 69.58 -26.32
C LEU A 45 -19.30 70.19 -27.40
N PRO A 46 -20.20 69.40 -28.01
CA PRO A 46 -21.59 69.51 -27.55
C PRO A 46 -22.34 68.17 -27.47
N LEU A 47 -23.50 68.20 -26.81
CA LEU A 47 -24.41 67.06 -26.68
C LEU A 47 -25.09 66.70 -28.00
N ASN A 48 -25.42 65.41 -28.18
CA ASN A 48 -26.71 65.05 -28.75
C ASN A 48 -27.21 63.70 -28.21
N VAL A 49 -28.54 63.57 -28.11
CA VAL A 49 -29.20 62.63 -27.19
C VAL A 49 -29.48 61.25 -27.78
N SER A 50 -29.26 60.23 -26.96
CA SER A 50 -29.75 58.84 -26.98
C SER A 50 -30.57 58.33 -28.18
N TYR A 51 -30.02 57.31 -28.84
CA TYR A 51 -30.68 55.99 -28.88
C TYR A 51 -29.64 54.86 -29.02
N ARG A 52 -29.12 54.34 -27.90
CA ARG A 52 -28.34 53.09 -27.90
C ARG A 52 -29.15 51.99 -27.22
N ARG A 53 -29.45 50.93 -27.98
CA ARG A 53 -29.82 49.63 -27.40
C ARG A 53 -28.71 49.20 -26.46
N SER A 54 -29.04 49.00 -25.19
CA SER A 54 -28.10 48.45 -24.22
C SER A 54 -27.93 46.95 -24.50
N PHE A 55 -27.01 46.62 -25.41
CA PHE A 55 -26.45 45.27 -25.45
C PHE A 55 -25.63 45.10 -24.18
N CYS A 56 -26.14 44.28 -23.27
CA CYS A 56 -25.41 43.91 -22.07
C CYS A 56 -24.25 43.01 -22.51
N ASN A 57 -23.09 43.62 -22.80
CA ASN A 57 -21.82 42.90 -22.94
C ASN A 57 -21.36 42.43 -21.56
N SER A 58 -22.11 41.50 -20.97
CA SER A 58 -21.50 40.51 -20.09
C SER A 58 -20.54 39.69 -20.95
N VAL A 59 -19.28 40.12 -20.98
CA VAL A 59 -18.17 39.23 -21.37
C VAL A 59 -18.40 37.94 -20.58
N PRO A 60 -18.48 36.75 -21.22
CA PRO A 60 -18.52 35.51 -20.47
C PRO A 60 -17.32 35.54 -19.55
N ARG A 61 -17.53 35.36 -18.23
CA ARG A 61 -16.40 35.07 -17.36
C ARG A 61 -15.67 33.92 -18.03
N ARG A 62 -14.37 34.08 -18.33
CA ARG A 62 -13.56 32.92 -18.68
C ARG A 62 -13.77 31.95 -17.52
N ASP A 63 -14.07 30.70 -17.82
CA ASP A 63 -14.08 29.67 -16.79
C ASP A 63 -12.72 29.74 -16.09
N GLU A 64 -12.70 30.19 -14.85
CA GLU A 64 -11.50 30.16 -14.03
C GLU A 64 -11.21 28.68 -13.81
N GLU A 65 -10.20 28.16 -14.53
CA GLU A 65 -9.83 26.74 -14.45
C GLU A 65 -9.73 26.34 -12.98
N ARG A 66 -10.52 25.32 -12.58
CA ARG A 66 -10.55 24.86 -11.20
C ARG A 66 -9.12 24.58 -10.74
N GLN A 67 -8.67 25.33 -9.74
CA GLN A 67 -7.37 25.08 -9.12
C GLN A 67 -7.46 23.77 -8.33
N TRP A 68 -6.60 22.82 -8.72
CA TRP A 68 -6.46 21.52 -8.06
C TRP A 68 -5.35 21.59 -7.01
N SER A 69 -5.50 20.82 -5.93
CA SER A 69 -4.48 20.74 -4.87
C SER A 69 -3.15 20.15 -5.34
N THR A 70 -3.21 19.15 -6.22
CA THR A 70 -2.05 18.43 -6.75
C THR A 70 -2.16 18.20 -8.26
N PRO A 71 -1.02 17.94 -8.95
CA PRO A 71 -1.05 17.48 -10.34
C PRO A 71 -1.87 16.19 -10.51
N LEU A 72 -1.76 15.27 -9.55
CA LEU A 72 -2.53 14.03 -9.53
C LEU A 72 -4.04 14.27 -9.43
N ALA A 73 -4.48 15.23 -8.61
CA ALA A 73 -5.89 15.60 -8.49
C ALA A 73 -6.46 16.10 -9.84
N LYS A 74 -5.69 16.90 -10.59
CA LYS A 74 -6.07 17.31 -11.95
C LYS A 74 -6.18 16.11 -12.90
N GLN A 75 -5.18 15.22 -12.90
CA GLN A 75 -5.18 14.01 -13.74
C GLN A 75 -6.35 13.06 -13.41
N LEU A 76 -6.63 12.83 -12.13
CA LEU A 76 -7.78 12.04 -11.67
C LEU A 76 -9.10 12.64 -12.15
N PHE A 77 -9.25 13.97 -12.06
CA PHE A 77 -10.43 14.66 -12.57
C PHE A 77 -10.60 14.48 -14.08
N GLU A 78 -9.55 14.68 -14.87
CA GLU A 78 -9.59 14.54 -16.33
C GLU A 78 -9.91 13.09 -16.73
N ALA A 79 -9.30 12.11 -16.07
CA ALA A 79 -9.55 10.69 -16.30
C ALA A 79 -10.98 10.27 -15.95
N ILE A 80 -11.50 10.66 -14.78
CA ILE A 80 -12.86 10.32 -14.33
C ILE A 80 -13.92 11.08 -15.14
N SER A 81 -13.66 12.34 -15.53
CA SER A 81 -14.57 13.10 -16.40
C SER A 81 -14.69 12.49 -17.80
N THR A 82 -13.65 11.77 -18.26
CA THR A 82 -13.61 11.12 -19.57
C THR A 82 -14.17 9.69 -19.54
N THR A 83 -13.85 8.91 -18.50
CA THR A 83 -14.19 7.47 -18.44
C THR A 83 -15.39 7.14 -17.53
N GLY A 84 -15.85 8.11 -16.73
CA GLY A 84 -16.83 7.91 -15.67
C GLY A 84 -16.17 7.54 -14.33
N PRO A 85 -16.99 7.38 -13.27
CA PRO A 85 -16.49 7.05 -11.92
C PRO A 85 -15.62 5.79 -11.90
N VAL A 86 -14.53 5.82 -11.14
CA VAL A 86 -13.55 4.72 -11.03
C VAL A 86 -13.70 3.95 -9.72
N PRO A 87 -13.34 2.66 -9.64
CA PRO A 87 -13.31 1.93 -8.36
C PRO A 87 -12.42 2.63 -7.32
N LEU A 88 -12.75 2.50 -6.03
CA LEU A 88 -11.87 2.98 -4.95
C LEU A 88 -10.45 2.41 -5.07
N ALA A 89 -10.29 1.13 -5.39
CA ALA A 89 -8.98 0.51 -5.61
C ALA A 89 -8.16 1.18 -6.72
N SER A 90 -8.80 1.72 -7.76
CA SER A 90 -8.11 2.49 -8.81
C SER A 90 -7.63 3.84 -8.28
N TYR A 91 -8.46 4.52 -7.50
CA TYR A 91 -8.10 5.78 -6.84
C TYR A 91 -6.96 5.59 -5.83
N MET A 92 -7.04 4.60 -4.93
CA MET A 92 -5.98 4.28 -3.96
C MET A 92 -4.65 3.99 -4.66
N ARG A 93 -4.63 3.13 -5.68
CA ARG A 93 -3.39 2.81 -6.41
C ARG A 93 -2.76 4.06 -7.05
N MET A 94 -3.56 4.95 -7.62
CA MET A 94 -3.06 6.22 -8.16
C MET A 94 -2.55 7.16 -7.07
N CYS A 95 -3.22 7.25 -5.93
CA CYS A 95 -2.82 8.08 -4.79
C CYS A 95 -1.57 7.58 -4.07
N LEU A 96 -1.33 6.28 -4.01
CA LEU A 96 -0.21 5.69 -3.26
C LEU A 96 1.01 5.41 -4.13
N THR A 97 0.81 4.79 -5.30
CA THR A 97 1.89 4.26 -6.15
C THR A 97 1.78 4.73 -7.61
N GLY A 98 1.16 5.89 -7.85
CA GLY A 98 1.09 6.49 -9.18
C GLY A 98 2.41 7.16 -9.58
N ASP A 99 2.84 6.95 -10.83
CA ASP A 99 4.03 7.60 -11.40
C ASP A 99 4.00 9.14 -11.28
N VAL A 100 2.80 9.72 -11.41
CA VAL A 100 2.55 11.15 -11.30
C VAL A 100 2.04 11.49 -9.91
N GLY A 101 2.95 11.60 -8.95
CA GLY A 101 2.62 12.08 -7.61
C GLY A 101 1.80 11.09 -6.76
N GLY A 102 2.08 9.79 -6.85
CA GLY A 102 1.72 8.86 -5.78
C GLY A 102 2.49 9.18 -4.49
N TYR A 103 1.91 8.84 -3.35
CA TYR A 103 2.46 9.13 -2.03
C TYR A 103 3.86 8.52 -1.81
N TYR A 104 4.03 7.22 -2.12
CA TYR A 104 5.30 6.50 -1.93
C TYR A 104 6.26 6.59 -3.14
N THR A 105 5.73 6.74 -4.36
CA THR A 105 6.51 6.65 -5.62
C THR A 105 6.67 7.98 -6.36
N GLY A 106 5.98 9.04 -5.93
CA GLY A 106 5.87 10.28 -6.67
C GLY A 106 6.60 11.43 -5.97
N ALA A 107 7.69 11.91 -6.57
CA ALA A 107 8.40 13.11 -6.14
C ALA A 107 7.56 14.39 -6.41
N ILE A 108 6.57 14.69 -5.56
CA ILE A 108 5.72 15.88 -5.69
C ILE A 108 6.53 17.14 -5.38
N GLY A 109 6.99 17.80 -6.44
CA GLY A 109 7.45 19.20 -6.41
C GLY A 109 8.86 19.43 -5.89
N GLY A 110 9.75 18.42 -5.94
CA GLY A 110 11.16 18.59 -5.55
C GLY A 110 11.37 18.91 -4.07
N GLN A 111 10.37 18.63 -3.22
CA GLN A 111 10.52 18.68 -1.77
C GLN A 111 10.98 17.31 -1.29
N ASP A 112 12.09 17.30 -0.58
CA ASP A 112 12.61 16.15 0.16
C ASP A 112 11.63 15.79 1.28
N ARG A 113 10.79 14.77 1.04
CA ARG A 113 9.71 14.33 1.94
C ARG A 113 10.08 13.02 2.61
N ASP A 114 10.57 13.12 3.84
CA ASP A 114 10.66 11.97 4.74
C ASP A 114 9.25 11.59 5.21
N GLN A 115 8.69 10.53 4.62
CA GLN A 115 7.29 10.09 4.85
C GLN A 115 7.10 9.37 6.19
N PHE A 116 8.19 8.86 6.79
CA PHE A 116 8.14 7.93 7.92
C PHE A 116 8.83 8.47 9.19
N GLY A 117 8.32 8.08 10.35
CA GLY A 117 8.88 8.43 11.66
C GLY A 117 8.41 9.79 12.17
N ALA A 118 9.08 10.33 13.20
CA ALA A 118 8.60 11.50 13.96
C ALA A 118 8.54 12.85 13.19
N LYS A 119 9.00 12.89 11.94
CA LYS A 119 8.87 14.04 11.01
C LYS A 119 7.96 13.75 9.81
N GLY A 120 7.63 12.49 9.57
CA GLY A 120 6.73 12.06 8.51
C GLY A 120 5.27 12.13 8.93
N ASP A 121 4.40 11.44 8.20
CA ASP A 121 2.97 11.42 8.52
C ASP A 121 2.60 10.28 9.49
N PHE A 122 3.43 9.22 9.54
CA PHE A 122 3.19 8.00 10.30
C PHE A 122 4.39 7.59 11.18
N VAL A 123 4.13 6.93 12.32
CA VAL A 123 5.17 6.34 13.18
C VAL A 123 4.84 4.86 13.41
N THR A 124 5.50 3.99 12.66
CA THR A 124 5.33 2.52 12.66
C THR A 124 5.93 1.87 13.92
N SER A 125 5.58 0.61 14.19
CA SER A 125 6.10 -0.12 15.37
C SER A 125 7.65 -0.18 15.46
N PRO A 126 8.42 -0.43 14.38
CA PRO A 126 9.89 -0.34 14.38
C PRO A 126 10.41 1.04 14.78
N GLU A 127 9.81 2.11 14.25
CA GLU A 127 10.19 3.50 14.53
C GLU A 127 9.87 3.94 15.98
N ILE A 128 8.99 3.20 16.67
CA ILE A 128 8.68 3.43 18.09
C ILE A 128 9.73 2.76 18.99
N SER A 129 10.15 1.53 18.69
CA SER A 129 11.10 0.81 19.54
C SER A 129 11.85 -0.30 18.81
N GLN A 130 13.18 -0.29 18.94
CA GLN A 130 14.06 -1.39 18.52
C GLN A 130 13.66 -2.77 19.08
N ILE A 131 12.93 -2.80 20.20
CA ILE A 131 12.48 -4.06 20.81
C ILE A 131 11.50 -4.77 19.87
N PHE A 132 10.73 -4.05 19.07
CA PHE A 132 9.80 -4.65 18.11
C PHE A 132 10.55 -5.52 17.08
N GLY A 133 11.54 -4.94 16.38
CA GLY A 133 12.33 -5.68 15.39
C GLY A 133 13.22 -6.75 16.01
N GLU A 134 13.71 -6.53 17.24
CA GLU A 134 14.43 -7.58 18.00
C GLU A 134 13.55 -8.80 18.28
N LEU A 135 12.29 -8.61 18.68
CA LEU A 135 11.37 -9.72 18.93
C LEU A 135 10.91 -10.42 17.65
N VAL A 136 10.71 -9.69 16.55
CA VAL A 136 10.45 -10.30 15.23
C VAL A 136 11.66 -11.13 14.76
N GLY A 137 12.89 -10.62 14.96
CA GLY A 137 14.11 -11.39 14.70
C GLY A 137 14.20 -12.66 15.53
N LEU A 138 13.90 -12.59 16.83
CA LEU A 138 13.84 -13.78 17.70
C LEU A 138 12.74 -14.76 17.31
N TRP A 139 11.59 -14.29 16.80
CA TRP A 139 10.54 -15.16 16.27
C TRP A 139 11.04 -15.99 15.08
N PHE A 140 11.72 -15.36 14.12
CA PHE A 140 12.33 -16.10 13.01
C PHE A 140 13.42 -17.09 13.46
N VAL A 141 14.22 -16.75 14.47
CA VAL A 141 15.19 -17.69 15.07
C VAL A 141 14.47 -18.90 15.68
N ALA A 142 13.37 -18.69 16.41
CA ALA A 142 12.57 -19.75 17.01
C ALA A 142 11.95 -20.68 15.95
N GLU A 143 11.37 -20.11 14.90
CA GLU A 143 10.78 -20.89 13.80
C GLU A 143 11.86 -21.65 13.01
N TRP A 144 13.01 -21.03 12.71
CA TRP A 144 14.16 -21.71 12.09
C TRP A 144 14.68 -22.87 12.95
N MET A 145 14.77 -22.70 14.27
CA MET A 145 15.15 -23.78 15.19
C MET A 145 14.12 -24.92 15.20
N SER A 146 12.82 -24.61 15.21
CA SER A 146 11.75 -25.60 15.24
C SER A 146 11.69 -26.48 14.00
N GLN A 147 12.06 -25.94 12.83
CA GLN A 147 12.08 -26.63 11.54
C GLN A 147 13.38 -27.43 11.31
N GLY A 148 14.10 -27.78 12.38
CA GLY A 148 15.33 -28.56 12.30
C GLY A 148 16.53 -27.81 11.74
N ARG A 149 16.51 -26.46 11.78
CA ARG A 149 17.58 -25.57 11.31
C ARG A 149 17.90 -25.77 9.81
N PRO A 150 16.99 -25.43 8.89
CA PRO A 150 17.22 -25.54 7.45
C PRO A 150 18.48 -24.77 7.04
N LYS A 151 19.30 -25.39 6.19
CA LYS A 151 20.65 -24.92 5.80
C LYS A 151 20.68 -23.80 4.78
N LYS A 152 19.57 -23.57 4.08
CA LYS A 152 19.38 -22.51 3.09
C LYS A 152 18.09 -21.79 3.42
N ILE A 153 18.20 -20.56 3.89
CA ILE A 153 17.07 -19.69 4.19
C ILE A 153 17.19 -18.38 3.43
N GLN A 154 16.06 -17.76 3.17
CA GLN A 154 15.96 -16.43 2.57
C GLN A 154 15.13 -15.56 3.49
N LEU A 155 15.67 -14.45 3.98
CA LEU A 155 14.88 -13.47 4.72
C LEU A 155 14.20 -12.53 3.71
N ILE A 156 12.90 -12.27 3.86
CA ILE A 156 12.12 -11.48 2.92
C ILE A 156 11.30 -10.45 3.70
N GLU A 157 11.33 -9.19 3.29
CA GLU A 157 10.42 -8.15 3.81
C GLU A 157 9.59 -7.52 2.70
N PHE A 158 8.28 -7.46 2.90
CA PHE A 158 7.35 -6.71 2.06
C PHE A 158 7.09 -5.32 2.64
N GLY A 159 7.26 -4.28 1.83
CA GLY A 159 7.06 -2.89 2.26
C GLY A 159 8.01 -2.42 3.37
N PRO A 160 9.34 -2.60 3.24
CA PRO A 160 10.30 -2.33 4.32
C PRO A 160 10.39 -0.85 4.78
N GLY A 161 9.80 0.10 4.06
CA GLY A 161 9.79 1.51 4.43
C GLY A 161 11.20 2.10 4.50
N ARG A 162 11.71 2.38 5.70
CA ARG A 162 13.10 2.85 5.91
C ARG A 162 14.13 1.71 5.99
N GLY A 163 13.70 0.46 6.10
CA GLY A 163 14.55 -0.71 6.38
C GLY A 163 14.84 -0.95 7.87
N THR A 164 14.28 -0.15 8.77
CA THR A 164 14.51 -0.20 10.23
C THR A 164 14.17 -1.57 10.83
N LEU A 165 13.10 -2.21 10.37
CA LEU A 165 12.71 -3.54 10.83
C LEU A 165 13.74 -4.61 10.43
N MET A 166 14.17 -4.65 9.17
CA MET A 166 15.27 -5.52 8.74
C MET A 166 16.57 -5.23 9.50
N ASP A 167 16.92 -3.97 9.76
CA ASP A 167 18.14 -3.63 10.51
C ASP A 167 18.14 -4.27 11.91
N ASP A 168 17.04 -4.12 12.66
CA ASP A 168 16.86 -4.74 13.97
C ASP A 168 16.82 -6.27 13.92
N ILE A 169 16.15 -6.86 12.91
CA ILE A 169 16.13 -8.30 12.68
C ILE A 169 17.56 -8.82 12.44
N LEU A 170 18.32 -8.20 11.52
CA LEU A 170 19.68 -8.62 11.18
C LEU A 170 20.65 -8.44 12.35
N ARG A 171 20.54 -7.33 13.08
CA ARG A 171 21.31 -7.06 14.31
C ARG A 171 21.05 -8.10 15.41
N THR A 172 19.85 -8.67 15.44
CA THR A 172 19.44 -9.75 16.34
C THR A 172 19.91 -11.11 15.86
N VAL A 173 19.64 -11.46 14.60
CA VAL A 173 20.04 -12.74 13.97
C VAL A 173 21.55 -12.90 13.95
N LYS A 174 22.33 -11.79 13.90
CA LYS A 174 23.80 -11.77 14.08
C LYS A 174 24.29 -12.48 15.36
N GLN A 175 23.47 -12.56 16.41
CA GLN A 175 23.81 -13.27 17.65
C GLN A 175 23.69 -14.81 17.52
N PHE A 176 23.19 -15.31 16.38
CA PHE A 176 22.97 -16.72 16.09
C PHE A 176 23.77 -17.14 14.83
N PRO A 177 25.10 -17.34 14.91
CA PRO A 177 25.96 -17.58 13.74
C PRO A 177 25.49 -18.72 12.84
N ALA A 178 24.96 -19.81 13.40
CA ALA A 178 24.44 -20.93 12.61
C ALA A 178 23.21 -20.58 11.74
N MET A 179 22.39 -19.60 12.15
CA MET A 179 21.32 -19.06 11.32
C MET A 179 21.89 -18.11 10.26
N VAL A 180 22.85 -17.24 10.63
CA VAL A 180 23.56 -16.37 9.67
C VAL A 180 24.23 -17.17 8.56
N ASP A 181 24.92 -18.26 8.90
CA ASP A 181 25.55 -19.16 7.93
C ASP A 181 24.52 -19.73 6.95
N SER A 182 23.31 -20.03 7.45
CA SER A 182 22.19 -20.57 6.67
C SER A 182 21.48 -19.55 5.77
N ILE A 183 21.65 -18.24 5.97
CA ILE A 183 21.07 -17.20 5.09
C ILE A 183 21.80 -17.23 3.75
N ASP A 184 21.09 -17.51 2.66
CA ASP A 184 21.60 -17.38 1.28
C ASP A 184 21.58 -15.90 0.89
N ASP A 185 20.38 -15.30 0.91
CA ASP A 185 20.12 -13.89 0.57
C ASP A 185 19.08 -13.26 1.51
N VAL A 186 19.10 -11.93 1.58
CA VAL A 186 17.97 -11.11 2.05
C VAL A 186 17.28 -10.45 0.85
N VAL A 187 15.95 -10.37 0.86
CA VAL A 187 15.14 -9.82 -0.24
C VAL A 187 14.20 -8.74 0.29
N MET A 188 14.29 -7.56 -0.29
CA MET A 188 13.50 -6.38 0.07
C MET A 188 12.52 -6.09 -1.07
N VAL A 189 11.22 -6.29 -0.83
CA VAL A 189 10.17 -6.07 -1.84
C VAL A 189 9.70 -4.62 -1.71
N GLU A 190 10.27 -3.75 -2.54
CA GLU A 190 10.15 -2.29 -2.48
C GLU A 190 10.03 -1.72 -3.89
N ALA A 191 9.02 -0.89 -4.15
CA ALA A 191 8.75 -0.27 -5.44
C ALA A 191 9.26 1.19 -5.52
N SER A 192 9.44 1.86 -4.39
CA SER A 192 9.91 3.26 -4.33
C SER A 192 11.43 3.36 -4.48
N PRO A 193 11.95 4.07 -5.50
CA PRO A 193 13.40 4.31 -5.66
C PRO A 193 14.00 5.11 -4.49
N GLU A 194 13.24 6.04 -3.92
CA GLU A 194 13.66 6.87 -2.79
C GLU A 194 13.81 6.04 -1.51
N LEU A 195 12.82 5.18 -1.20
CA LEU A 195 12.88 4.29 -0.03
C LEU A 195 13.96 3.22 -0.20
N ARG A 196 14.11 2.66 -1.41
CA ARG A 196 15.22 1.76 -1.77
C ARG A 196 16.58 2.41 -1.47
N SER A 197 16.75 3.69 -1.82
CA SER A 197 17.98 4.44 -1.55
C SER A 197 18.22 4.61 -0.03
N ALA A 198 17.20 4.96 0.74
CA ALA A 198 17.30 5.06 2.20
C ALA A 198 17.63 3.70 2.87
N GLN A 199 17.05 2.61 2.38
CA GLN A 199 17.32 1.24 2.83
C GLN A 199 18.76 0.81 2.52
N ILE A 200 19.28 1.18 1.34
CA ILE A 200 20.68 0.94 0.97
C ILE A 200 21.62 1.67 1.93
N ASP A 201 21.39 2.95 2.20
CA ASP A 201 22.22 3.77 3.11
C ASP A 201 22.21 3.26 4.56
N LEU A 202 21.12 2.65 5.00
CA LEU A 202 20.98 2.04 6.33
C LEU A 202 21.66 0.66 6.41
N LEU A 203 21.36 -0.24 5.47
CA LEU A 203 21.66 -1.67 5.59
C LEU A 203 23.02 -2.06 4.99
N CYS A 204 23.56 -1.30 4.03
CA CYS A 204 24.82 -1.65 3.35
C CYS A 204 26.07 -1.11 4.05
N GLU A 205 27.21 -1.77 3.80
CA GLU A 205 28.52 -1.22 4.18
C GLU A 205 28.78 0.13 3.49
N ARG A 206 29.18 1.16 4.25
CA ARG A 206 29.43 2.52 3.72
C ARG A 206 30.42 2.52 2.55
N GLY A 207 29.99 3.07 1.42
CA GLY A 207 30.79 3.16 0.20
C GLY A 207 30.66 1.95 -0.74
N THR A 208 29.82 0.96 -0.40
CA THR A 208 29.48 -0.14 -1.32
C THR A 208 28.68 0.40 -2.50
N SER A 209 29.17 0.19 -3.72
CA SER A 209 28.36 0.40 -4.93
C SER A 209 27.33 -0.71 -5.06
N VAL A 210 26.04 -0.36 -5.04
CA VAL A 210 24.96 -1.27 -5.39
C VAL A 210 25.02 -1.56 -6.89
N SER A 211 25.02 -2.84 -7.26
CA SER A 211 25.02 -3.29 -8.65
C SER A 211 23.61 -3.61 -9.12
N GLU A 212 23.19 -3.05 -10.25
CA GLU A 212 21.98 -3.48 -10.95
C GLU A 212 22.26 -4.79 -11.69
N ALA A 213 21.50 -5.83 -11.34
CA ALA A 213 21.60 -7.13 -12.00
C ALA A 213 20.83 -7.13 -13.33
N SER A 214 21.20 -8.05 -14.24
CA SER A 214 20.59 -8.17 -15.57
C SER A 214 19.09 -8.49 -15.59
N SER A 215 18.51 -8.89 -14.46
CA SER A 215 17.06 -9.08 -14.27
C SER A 215 16.36 -7.90 -13.58
N GLY A 216 17.00 -6.73 -13.48
CA GLY A 216 16.41 -5.48 -12.99
C GLY A 216 16.30 -5.35 -11.47
N HIS A 217 16.87 -6.29 -10.70
CA HIS A 217 16.99 -6.16 -9.25
C HIS A 217 18.30 -5.48 -8.86
N PHE A 218 18.29 -4.81 -7.72
CA PHE A 218 19.47 -4.11 -7.18
C PHE A 218 20.11 -4.98 -6.11
N GLN A 219 21.43 -5.17 -6.16
CA GLN A 219 22.16 -6.03 -5.22
C GLN A 219 23.19 -5.23 -4.42
N GLY A 220 23.16 -5.41 -3.10
CA GLY A 220 24.09 -4.80 -2.13
C GLY A 220 24.61 -5.82 -1.11
N ARG A 221 25.36 -5.34 -0.11
CA ARG A 221 26.05 -6.17 0.89
C ARG A 221 25.80 -5.66 2.31
N LEU A 222 25.22 -6.51 3.15
CA LEU A 222 24.73 -6.16 4.48
C LEU A 222 25.85 -5.94 5.51
N ALA A 223 25.84 -4.77 6.16
CA ALA A 223 26.84 -4.39 7.16
C ALA A 223 26.81 -5.27 8.43
N HIS A 224 25.63 -5.77 8.83
CA HIS A 224 25.52 -6.58 10.06
C HIS A 224 26.10 -7.99 9.89
N ILE A 225 25.75 -8.67 8.80
CA ILE A 225 25.98 -10.13 8.65
C ILE A 225 26.82 -10.52 7.43
N ASN A 226 27.30 -9.57 6.64
CA ASN A 226 28.20 -9.81 5.50
C ASN A 226 27.61 -10.72 4.40
N LYS A 227 26.29 -10.71 4.25
CA LYS A 227 25.51 -11.45 3.22
C LYS A 227 24.97 -10.48 2.16
N ASN A 228 24.48 -11.03 1.06
CA ASN A 228 23.82 -10.27 0.00
C ASN A 228 22.45 -9.75 0.46
N VAL A 229 22.06 -8.60 -0.08
CA VAL A 229 20.69 -8.08 -0.02
C VAL A 229 20.25 -7.65 -1.42
N ASN A 230 19.02 -7.99 -1.79
CA ASN A 230 18.47 -7.79 -3.12
C ASN A 230 17.15 -7.02 -3.04
N TRP A 231 17.01 -5.90 -3.77
CA TRP A 231 15.77 -5.14 -3.87
C TRP A 231 15.03 -5.46 -5.16
N VAL A 232 13.73 -5.75 -5.04
CA VAL A 232 12.83 -6.15 -6.15
C VAL A 232 11.50 -5.41 -6.07
N ASP A 233 10.95 -5.02 -7.22
CA ASP A 233 9.61 -4.42 -7.28
C ASP A 233 8.50 -5.44 -6.97
N SER A 234 8.77 -6.73 -7.21
CA SER A 234 7.82 -7.82 -7.02
C SER A 234 8.55 -9.12 -6.73
N LEU A 235 8.12 -9.84 -5.69
CA LEU A 235 8.74 -11.11 -5.32
C LEU A 235 8.66 -12.18 -6.44
N LYS A 236 7.74 -12.03 -7.40
CA LYS A 236 7.63 -12.92 -8.57
C LYS A 236 8.81 -12.88 -9.53
N SER A 237 9.56 -11.77 -9.60
CA SER A 237 10.76 -11.68 -10.44
C SER A 237 12.00 -12.27 -9.76
N TYR A 238 11.93 -12.55 -8.45
CA TYR A 238 13.02 -13.17 -7.70
C TYR A 238 12.90 -14.71 -7.67
N PRO A 239 14.01 -15.46 -7.83
CA PRO A 239 14.00 -16.92 -7.79
C PRO A 239 13.19 -17.53 -6.64
N ASN A 240 12.51 -18.63 -6.94
CA ASN A 240 11.80 -19.46 -5.98
C ASN A 240 12.36 -20.88 -6.05
N GLU A 241 13.55 -21.08 -5.47
CA GLU A 241 14.20 -22.39 -5.44
C GLU A 241 13.52 -23.33 -4.45
N LYS A 242 13.33 -24.59 -4.85
CA LYS A 242 12.58 -25.58 -4.07
C LYS A 242 13.22 -25.92 -2.72
N ASP A 243 14.53 -25.78 -2.62
CA ASP A 243 15.34 -26.18 -1.45
C ASP A 243 15.66 -25.01 -0.51
N ILE A 244 15.13 -23.80 -0.80
CA ILE A 244 15.26 -22.62 0.06
C ILE A 244 14.01 -22.47 0.94
N ALA A 245 14.21 -22.24 2.23
CA ALA A 245 13.14 -21.93 3.18
C ALA A 245 12.96 -20.39 3.32
N PRO A 246 11.85 -19.81 2.84
CA PRO A 246 11.60 -18.38 2.95
C PRO A 246 11.09 -18.00 4.35
N PHE A 247 11.71 -17.00 4.97
CA PHE A 247 11.29 -16.39 6.23
C PHE A 247 10.85 -14.96 5.95
N ILE A 248 9.53 -14.74 5.93
CA ILE A 248 8.87 -13.57 5.37
C ILE A 248 8.28 -12.71 6.49
N VAL A 249 8.52 -11.40 6.46
CA VAL A 249 7.76 -10.41 7.25
C VAL A 249 7.00 -9.46 6.32
N ALA A 250 5.79 -9.11 6.72
CA ALA A 250 5.02 -8.03 6.13
C ALA A 250 4.42 -7.22 7.28
N HIS A 251 4.94 -6.02 7.50
CA HIS A 251 4.55 -5.15 8.60
C HIS A 251 4.03 -3.82 8.06
N GLU A 252 2.75 -3.52 8.30
CA GLU A 252 2.08 -2.33 7.74
C GLU A 252 2.24 -2.25 6.22
N PHE A 253 1.92 -3.38 5.57
CA PHE A 253 2.01 -3.57 4.12
C PHE A 253 0.65 -3.87 3.49
N PHE A 254 -0.25 -4.55 4.21
CA PHE A 254 -1.52 -5.02 3.68
C PHE A 254 -2.62 -3.95 3.78
N ASP A 255 -2.50 -3.04 4.75
CA ASP A 255 -3.41 -1.92 4.97
C ASP A 255 -3.35 -0.89 3.82
N ALA A 256 -2.15 -0.63 3.30
CA ALA A 256 -1.89 0.22 2.14
C ALA A 256 -2.33 -0.40 0.79
N LEU A 257 -2.73 -1.68 0.74
CA LEU A 257 -3.13 -2.32 -0.52
C LEU A 257 -4.53 -1.84 -0.99
N PRO A 258 -4.74 -1.62 -2.30
CA PRO A 258 -6.01 -1.07 -2.79
C PRO A 258 -7.24 -1.95 -2.49
N ILE A 259 -8.22 -1.38 -1.79
CA ILE A 259 -9.50 -2.05 -1.46
C ILE A 259 -10.64 -1.69 -2.43
N HIS A 260 -11.51 -2.67 -2.68
CA HIS A 260 -12.84 -2.47 -3.26
C HIS A 260 -13.88 -2.51 -2.15
N ILE A 261 -14.85 -1.59 -2.17
CA ILE A 261 -15.98 -1.60 -1.23
C ILE A 261 -17.25 -1.96 -2.01
N PHE A 262 -18.00 -2.92 -1.50
CA PHE A 262 -19.29 -3.32 -2.07
C PHE A 262 -20.41 -3.15 -1.05
N GLN A 263 -21.56 -2.66 -1.51
CA GLN A 263 -22.79 -2.56 -0.73
C GLN A 263 -23.88 -3.43 -1.35
N SER A 264 -24.63 -4.14 -0.52
CA SER A 264 -25.85 -4.83 -0.94
C SER A 264 -26.97 -3.82 -1.17
N ALA A 265 -27.47 -3.78 -2.41
CA ALA A 265 -28.59 -2.91 -2.80
C ALA A 265 -29.69 -3.72 -3.48
N LEU A 266 -30.91 -3.17 -3.50
CA LEU A 266 -32.03 -3.76 -4.21
C LEU A 266 -31.71 -3.92 -5.70
N ALA A 267 -31.86 -5.14 -6.21
CA ALA A 267 -31.82 -5.37 -7.64
C ALA A 267 -33.04 -4.69 -8.30
N PRO A 268 -32.90 -4.08 -9.49
CA PRO A 268 -34.05 -3.58 -10.23
C PRO A 268 -35.03 -4.72 -10.48
N ILE A 269 -36.32 -4.49 -10.20
CA ILE A 269 -37.37 -5.46 -10.55
C ILE A 269 -37.26 -5.70 -12.05
N ALA A 270 -36.94 -6.94 -12.42
CA ALA A 270 -36.95 -7.36 -13.82
C ALA A 270 -38.38 -7.25 -14.34
N GLN A 271 -38.68 -6.12 -14.99
CA GLN A 271 -39.92 -5.97 -15.75
C GLN A 271 -39.94 -7.14 -16.74
N SER A 272 -40.91 -8.03 -16.58
CA SER A 272 -41.09 -9.18 -17.45
C SER A 272 -41.22 -8.67 -18.88
N LYS A 273 -40.18 -8.86 -19.69
CA LYS A 273 -40.29 -8.70 -21.14
C LYS A 273 -41.36 -9.67 -21.58
N SER A 274 -42.54 -9.15 -21.89
CA SER A 274 -43.67 -9.93 -22.36
C SER A 274 -43.26 -10.66 -23.63
N SER A 275 -42.97 -11.95 -23.52
CA SER A 275 -42.85 -12.83 -24.68
C SER A 275 -44.17 -12.73 -25.46
N PRO A 276 -44.14 -12.53 -26.79
CA PRO A 276 -45.37 -12.48 -27.57
C PRO A 276 -46.09 -13.81 -27.46
N SER A 277 -47.36 -13.77 -27.09
CA SER A 277 -48.20 -14.95 -26.91
C SER A 277 -48.33 -15.71 -28.24
N PRO A 278 -48.12 -17.04 -28.27
CA PRO A 278 -48.53 -17.82 -29.43
C PRO A 278 -50.05 -17.80 -29.54
N SER A 279 -50.56 -17.54 -30.74
CA SER A 279 -51.99 -17.58 -31.04
C SER A 279 -52.54 -19.01 -31.00
N PRO A 280 -53.81 -19.22 -30.64
CA PRO A 280 -54.38 -20.55 -30.50
C PRO A 280 -54.85 -21.11 -31.85
N SER A 281 -54.40 -22.32 -32.20
CA SER A 281 -54.98 -23.11 -33.30
C SER A 281 -55.30 -24.55 -32.86
N SER A 282 -56.61 -24.81 -32.74
CA SER A 282 -57.32 -26.08 -32.97
C SER A 282 -56.72 -27.42 -32.49
N ALA A 283 -57.47 -28.09 -31.62
CA ALA A 283 -57.25 -29.44 -31.10
C ALA A 283 -57.10 -30.56 -32.14
N THR A 284 -56.43 -31.66 -31.74
CA THR A 284 -56.92 -33.04 -31.87
C THR A 284 -56.35 -33.90 -30.73
N SER A 285 -57.09 -34.92 -30.29
CA SER A 285 -56.90 -35.71 -29.07
C SER A 285 -56.06 -37.00 -29.22
N THR A 286 -55.30 -37.40 -28.18
CA THR A 286 -55.39 -38.76 -27.58
C THR A 286 -54.67 -38.93 -26.22
N SER A 287 -55.42 -39.42 -25.22
CA SER A 287 -55.10 -40.36 -24.11
C SER A 287 -53.76 -40.39 -23.33
N GLY A 288 -53.87 -40.38 -21.98
CA GLY A 288 -52.90 -40.93 -20.99
C GLY A 288 -51.85 -39.94 -20.47
N GLU A 289 -51.50 -39.83 -19.18
CA GLU A 289 -51.90 -40.56 -17.95
C GLU A 289 -51.97 -39.60 -16.74
N GLN A 290 -52.18 -40.15 -15.53
CA GLN A 290 -52.48 -39.42 -14.29
C GLN A 290 -51.30 -38.60 -13.73
N SER A 291 -51.59 -37.38 -13.25
CA SER A 291 -50.79 -36.71 -12.22
C SER A 291 -51.67 -35.88 -11.29
N THR A 292 -51.22 -35.70 -10.05
CA THR A 292 -52.02 -35.27 -8.89
C THR A 292 -52.49 -33.82 -8.97
N LYS A 293 -53.75 -33.58 -8.57
CA LYS A 293 -54.33 -32.23 -8.44
C LYS A 293 -53.54 -31.37 -7.44
N ALA A 294 -53.01 -30.25 -7.91
CA ALA A 294 -52.58 -29.16 -7.04
C ALA A 294 -53.80 -28.32 -6.60
N ASP A 295 -53.81 -27.91 -5.34
CA ASP A 295 -54.84 -27.06 -4.73
C ASP A 295 -54.71 -25.60 -5.23
N PRO A 296 -55.76 -25.00 -5.83
CA PRO A 296 -55.68 -23.65 -6.40
C PRO A 296 -55.78 -22.50 -5.38
N SER A 297 -55.87 -22.80 -4.07
CA SER A 297 -56.21 -21.80 -3.03
C SER A 297 -55.03 -21.26 -2.19
N ARG A 298 -53.85 -21.06 -2.79
CA ARG A 298 -52.76 -20.27 -2.17
C ARG A 298 -52.41 -19.04 -3.01
N PRO A 299 -52.59 -17.80 -2.52
CA PRO A 299 -52.12 -16.62 -3.24
C PRO A 299 -50.60 -16.71 -3.37
N SER A 300 -50.10 -16.56 -4.60
CA SER A 300 -48.67 -16.49 -4.87
C SER A 300 -48.08 -15.32 -4.09
N GLN A 301 -47.19 -15.60 -3.14
CA GLN A 301 -46.46 -14.53 -2.46
C GLN A 301 -45.70 -13.70 -3.51
N PRO A 302 -45.67 -12.36 -3.39
CA PRO A 302 -44.84 -11.56 -4.27
C PRO A 302 -43.38 -12.03 -4.14
N PRO A 303 -42.60 -12.04 -5.24
CA PRO A 303 -41.21 -12.47 -5.17
C PRO A 303 -40.47 -11.61 -4.15
N SER A 304 -39.76 -12.25 -3.22
CA SER A 304 -38.95 -11.56 -2.22
C SER A 304 -37.97 -10.61 -2.92
N PRO A 305 -37.73 -9.39 -2.37
CA PRO A 305 -36.79 -8.45 -2.98
C PRO A 305 -35.42 -9.12 -3.10
N SER A 306 -34.93 -9.23 -4.33
CA SER A 306 -33.58 -9.76 -4.59
C SER A 306 -32.56 -8.63 -4.44
N TYR A 307 -31.44 -8.95 -3.79
CA TYR A 307 -30.34 -8.02 -3.60
C TYR A 307 -29.16 -8.38 -4.49
N GLU A 308 -28.43 -7.36 -4.93
CA GLU A 308 -27.19 -7.49 -5.68
C GLU A 308 -26.11 -6.53 -5.16
N TRP A 309 -24.86 -6.95 -5.32
CA TRP A 309 -23.71 -6.15 -4.93
C TRP A 309 -23.52 -5.00 -5.92
N ARG A 310 -23.34 -3.79 -5.36
CA ARG A 310 -22.97 -2.57 -6.06
C ARG A 310 -21.62 -2.10 -5.54
N GLU A 311 -20.79 -1.52 -6.40
CA GLU A 311 -19.44 -1.09 -6.04
C GLU A 311 -19.44 0.38 -5.63
N MET A 312 -18.67 0.75 -4.61
CA MET A 312 -18.39 2.15 -4.30
C MET A 312 -17.33 2.67 -5.26
N MET A 313 -17.67 3.75 -5.96
CA MET A 313 -16.87 4.38 -7.01
C MET A 313 -16.50 5.80 -6.56
N VAL A 314 -15.31 6.25 -6.93
CA VAL A 314 -14.84 7.61 -6.70
C VAL A 314 -15.21 8.49 -7.89
N THR A 315 -15.72 9.69 -7.59
CA THR A 315 -16.06 10.73 -8.57
C THR A 315 -15.63 12.11 -8.05
N PRO A 316 -15.29 13.09 -8.91
CA PRO A 316 -15.09 14.47 -8.49
C PRO A 316 -16.29 15.03 -7.72
N THR A 317 -16.01 15.78 -6.65
CA THR A 317 -17.04 16.49 -5.88
C THR A 317 -17.61 17.62 -6.73
N SER A 318 -18.95 17.69 -6.81
CA SER A 318 -19.63 18.70 -7.61
C SER A 318 -19.42 20.12 -7.04
N PRO A 319 -19.38 21.17 -7.88
CA PRO A 319 -19.26 22.56 -7.42
C PRO A 319 -20.36 22.98 -6.43
N ALA A 320 -21.58 22.43 -6.58
CA ALA A 320 -22.69 22.68 -5.66
C ALA A 320 -22.49 22.03 -4.28
N ALA A 321 -21.96 20.80 -4.24
CA ALA A 321 -21.59 20.13 -3.00
C ALA A 321 -20.43 20.87 -2.29
N ILE A 322 -19.42 21.31 -3.04
CA ILE A 322 -18.32 22.17 -2.56
C ILE A 322 -18.87 23.46 -1.92
N ALA A 323 -19.74 24.19 -2.62
CA ALA A 323 -20.34 25.42 -2.09
C ALA A 323 -21.18 25.18 -0.82
N SER A 324 -21.90 24.04 -0.74
CA SER A 324 -22.64 23.64 0.46
C SER A 324 -21.72 23.29 1.63
N ALA A 325 -20.61 22.59 1.38
CA ALA A 325 -19.60 22.26 2.39
C ALA A 325 -18.90 23.52 2.92
N GLN A 326 -18.50 24.45 2.05
CA GLN A 326 -17.91 25.74 2.42
C GLN A 326 -18.86 26.65 3.23
N ALA A 327 -20.18 26.55 2.98
CA ALA A 327 -21.18 27.24 3.80
C ALA A 327 -21.29 26.65 5.21
N LYS A 328 -21.04 25.34 5.37
CA LYS A 328 -21.10 24.61 6.65
C LYS A 328 -19.79 24.64 7.45
N SER A 329 -18.63 24.76 6.78
CA SER A 329 -17.30 24.70 7.43
C SER A 329 -16.87 25.97 8.16
N LYS A 330 -17.72 27.01 8.21
CA LYS A 330 -17.53 28.22 9.03
C LYS A 330 -17.70 27.93 10.54
N SER A 331 -16.82 27.08 11.07
CA SER A 331 -16.62 26.91 12.51
C SER A 331 -15.92 28.14 13.12
N PRO A 332 -16.12 28.47 14.41
CA PRO A 332 -15.51 29.64 15.02
C PRO A 332 -13.98 29.54 15.22
N THR A 333 -13.39 28.36 14.99
CA THR A 333 -12.03 28.01 15.41
C THR A 333 -10.94 28.22 14.36
N GLY A 334 -11.28 28.71 13.16
CA GLY A 334 -10.31 29.15 12.16
C GLY A 334 -9.44 28.05 11.52
N ILE A 335 -9.69 26.78 11.82
CA ILE A 335 -9.01 25.65 11.19
C ILE A 335 -9.62 25.42 9.80
N ILE A 336 -8.82 25.62 8.75
CA ILE A 336 -9.19 25.30 7.38
C ILE A 336 -8.97 23.80 7.18
N THR A 337 -10.05 23.01 7.20
CA THR A 337 -10.01 21.61 6.75
C THR A 337 -9.76 21.59 5.23
N PRO A 338 -8.85 20.74 4.71
CA PRO A 338 -8.70 20.53 3.28
C PRO A 338 -10.03 20.15 2.63
N MET A 339 -10.29 20.70 1.44
CA MET A 339 -11.55 20.49 0.73
C MET A 339 -11.56 19.12 0.06
N GLU A 340 -12.66 18.38 0.20
CA GLU A 340 -12.85 17.10 -0.50
C GLU A 340 -13.04 17.34 -1.99
N GLU A 341 -12.00 17.06 -2.78
CA GLU A 341 -12.00 17.25 -4.22
C GLU A 341 -12.73 16.13 -4.96
N PHE A 342 -12.81 14.96 -4.30
CA PHE A 342 -13.50 13.75 -4.74
C PHE A 342 -14.49 13.26 -3.65
N GLN A 343 -15.34 12.30 -3.99
CA GLN A 343 -16.32 11.69 -3.11
C GLN A 343 -16.63 10.26 -3.54
N LEU A 344 -17.11 9.41 -2.61
CA LEU A 344 -17.65 8.09 -2.93
C LEU A 344 -19.12 8.16 -3.35
N ILE A 345 -19.48 7.37 -4.36
CA ILE A 345 -20.85 7.14 -4.82
C ILE A 345 -21.09 5.65 -5.08
N LEU A 346 -22.34 5.20 -4.97
CA LEU A 346 -22.68 3.80 -5.27
C LEU A 346 -22.92 3.58 -6.77
N SER A 347 -22.44 2.46 -7.33
CA SER A 347 -22.56 2.17 -8.75
C SER A 347 -24.02 1.93 -9.18
N SER A 348 -24.48 2.68 -10.18
CA SER A 348 -25.84 2.60 -10.75
C SER A 348 -26.14 1.29 -11.47
N THR A 349 -25.10 0.53 -11.85
CA THR A 349 -25.17 -0.85 -12.36
C THR A 349 -24.14 -1.75 -11.67
N PRO A 350 -24.32 -3.07 -11.61
CA PRO A 350 -23.31 -3.99 -11.09
C PRO A 350 -22.11 -4.07 -12.04
N THR A 351 -20.96 -3.63 -11.53
CA THR A 351 -19.63 -3.68 -12.17
C THR A 351 -19.13 -5.12 -12.34
N ARG A 352 -17.98 -5.31 -13.00
CA ARG A 352 -17.34 -6.64 -13.10
C ARG A 352 -16.87 -7.14 -11.73
N HIS A 353 -16.28 -6.26 -10.91
CA HIS A 353 -15.79 -6.62 -9.58
C HIS A 353 -16.93 -7.02 -8.64
N SER A 354 -18.02 -6.24 -8.59
CA SER A 354 -19.18 -6.55 -7.74
C SER A 354 -19.88 -7.87 -8.08
N ARG A 355 -19.74 -8.35 -9.32
CA ARG A 355 -20.24 -9.68 -9.75
C ARG A 355 -19.32 -10.84 -9.38
N HIS A 356 -18.07 -10.60 -8.97
CA HIS A 356 -17.07 -11.64 -8.78
C HIS A 356 -16.41 -11.61 -7.40
N LEU A 357 -15.89 -10.47 -6.94
CA LEU A 357 -15.14 -10.38 -5.69
C LEU A 357 -15.98 -10.75 -4.45
N PRO A 358 -17.23 -10.27 -4.28
CA PRO A 358 -18.08 -10.73 -3.17
C PRO A 358 -18.53 -12.20 -3.27
N ASN A 359 -18.15 -12.93 -4.32
CA ASN A 359 -18.40 -14.35 -4.47
C ASN A 359 -17.15 -15.22 -4.20
N THR A 360 -15.98 -14.65 -3.90
CA THR A 360 -14.75 -15.44 -3.66
C THR A 360 -14.74 -16.15 -2.30
N SER A 361 -15.50 -15.67 -1.31
CA SER A 361 -15.63 -16.30 0.01
C SER A 361 -17.11 -16.41 0.43
N PRO A 362 -17.54 -17.53 1.03
CA PRO A 362 -18.87 -17.66 1.63
C PRO A 362 -19.19 -16.56 2.65
N ARG A 363 -18.19 -16.04 3.36
CA ARG A 363 -18.33 -14.91 4.32
C ARG A 363 -19.00 -13.71 3.67
N TYR A 364 -18.56 -13.35 2.45
CA TYR A 364 -19.13 -12.25 1.68
C TYR A 364 -20.47 -12.64 1.04
N GLN A 365 -20.58 -13.84 0.46
CA GLN A 365 -21.82 -14.30 -0.19
C GLN A 365 -23.03 -14.28 0.76
N ASN A 366 -22.83 -14.74 2.00
CA ASN A 366 -23.89 -14.83 3.01
C ASN A 366 -24.48 -13.46 3.42
N LEU A 367 -23.72 -12.37 3.25
CA LEU A 367 -24.21 -11.02 3.53
C LEU A 367 -25.08 -10.45 2.40
N LYS A 368 -25.04 -11.03 1.18
CA LYS A 368 -25.66 -10.43 -0.01
C LYS A 368 -27.14 -10.09 0.15
N GLN A 369 -27.93 -10.92 0.85
CA GLN A 369 -29.36 -10.68 1.05
C GLN A 369 -29.68 -9.78 2.27
N THR A 370 -28.66 -9.33 3.01
CA THR A 370 -28.81 -8.39 4.12
C THR A 370 -28.83 -6.96 3.55
N PRO A 371 -29.95 -6.21 3.64
CA PRO A 371 -30.08 -4.91 2.99
C PRO A 371 -29.03 -3.92 3.49
N GLY A 372 -28.27 -3.30 2.58
CA GLY A 372 -27.27 -2.29 2.92
C GLY A 372 -26.00 -2.83 3.57
N SER A 373 -25.80 -4.14 3.68
CA SER A 373 -24.54 -4.73 4.16
C SER A 373 -23.36 -4.23 3.33
N ILE A 374 -22.24 -3.88 3.97
CA ILE A 374 -21.00 -3.45 3.32
C ILE A 374 -19.96 -4.56 3.50
N VAL A 375 -19.12 -4.77 2.48
CA VAL A 375 -17.90 -5.57 2.56
C VAL A 375 -16.75 -4.83 1.89
N GLU A 376 -15.58 -4.85 2.52
CA GLU A 376 -14.33 -4.32 1.97
C GLU A 376 -13.43 -5.51 1.60
N ILE A 377 -12.92 -5.53 0.36
CA ILE A 377 -12.21 -6.68 -0.22
C ILE A 377 -10.94 -6.19 -0.90
N CYS A 378 -9.79 -6.76 -0.55
CA CYS A 378 -8.51 -6.53 -1.22
C CYS A 378 -8.04 -7.77 -2.01
N PRO A 379 -8.23 -7.83 -3.34
CA PRO A 379 -7.76 -8.95 -4.16
C PRO A 379 -6.24 -9.09 -4.18
N GLU A 380 -5.50 -8.00 -4.02
CA GLU A 380 -4.04 -8.03 -3.98
C GLU A 380 -3.54 -8.68 -2.69
N ALA A 381 -4.16 -8.38 -1.55
CA ALA A 381 -3.87 -9.02 -0.27
C ALA A 381 -4.01 -10.55 -0.37
N PHE A 382 -5.10 -11.04 -0.98
CA PHE A 382 -5.30 -12.48 -1.20
C PHE A 382 -4.20 -13.08 -2.09
N ARG A 383 -3.79 -12.34 -3.13
CA ARG A 383 -2.73 -12.74 -4.06
C ARG A 383 -1.35 -12.78 -3.40
N TYR A 384 -1.05 -11.89 -2.46
CA TYR A 384 0.20 -11.92 -1.69
C TYR A 384 0.18 -13.04 -0.64
N ALA A 385 -0.92 -13.22 0.11
CA ALA A 385 -1.08 -14.33 1.06
C ALA A 385 -0.95 -15.71 0.38
N ALA A 386 -1.56 -15.88 -0.80
CA ALA A 386 -1.40 -17.07 -1.63
C ALA A 386 0.05 -17.28 -2.10
N GLU A 387 0.74 -16.23 -2.55
CA GLU A 387 2.15 -16.31 -2.98
C GLU A 387 3.08 -16.70 -1.82
N ILE A 388 2.84 -16.15 -0.62
CA ILE A 388 3.54 -16.51 0.62
C ILE A 388 3.31 -17.99 0.96
N ALA A 389 2.06 -18.44 0.97
CA ALA A 389 1.70 -19.83 1.25
C ALA A 389 2.34 -20.81 0.25
N THR A 390 2.24 -20.54 -1.06
CA THR A 390 2.90 -21.33 -2.11
C THR A 390 4.43 -21.40 -1.92
N ARG A 391 5.08 -20.31 -1.49
CA ARG A 391 6.54 -20.29 -1.26
C ARG A 391 6.97 -21.11 -0.03
N ILE A 392 6.13 -21.19 1.01
CA ILE A 392 6.40 -21.98 2.22
C ILE A 392 6.03 -23.46 2.00
N GLY A 393 4.76 -23.73 1.67
CA GLY A 393 4.19 -25.08 1.60
C GLY A 393 4.46 -25.81 0.29
N GLY A 394 4.59 -25.08 -0.82
CA GLY A 394 4.56 -25.62 -2.18
C GLY A 394 3.13 -25.76 -2.72
N SER A 395 2.96 -25.68 -4.04
CA SER A 395 1.69 -25.91 -4.74
C SER A 395 1.96 -26.34 -6.19
N ASP A 396 0.97 -26.80 -6.95
CA ASP A 396 1.13 -26.98 -8.41
C ASP A 396 1.37 -25.60 -9.08
N PRO A 397 2.39 -25.39 -9.94
CA PRO A 397 3.46 -26.31 -10.36
C PRO A 397 4.75 -26.24 -9.50
N THR A 398 4.86 -25.25 -8.62
CA THR A 398 5.96 -25.05 -7.67
C THR A 398 5.93 -26.01 -6.46
N GLN A 399 5.88 -27.33 -6.71
CA GLN A 399 5.93 -28.32 -5.63
C GLN A 399 7.29 -28.30 -4.92
N LYS A 400 7.30 -28.28 -3.59
CA LYS A 400 8.49 -28.45 -2.74
C LYS A 400 8.58 -29.90 -2.25
N PRO A 401 9.79 -30.47 -2.04
CA PRO A 401 9.94 -31.80 -1.43
C PRO A 401 9.42 -31.83 0.01
N HIS A 402 9.67 -30.74 0.75
CA HIS A 402 9.22 -30.52 2.12
C HIS A 402 8.78 -29.08 2.27
N SER A 403 7.65 -28.86 2.94
CA SER A 403 7.16 -27.54 3.32
C SER A 403 8.10 -26.95 4.38
N SER A 404 8.55 -25.71 4.17
CA SER A 404 9.61 -25.10 5.00
C SER A 404 9.65 -23.58 4.80
N GLY A 405 10.03 -22.85 5.84
CA GLY A 405 9.96 -21.39 5.91
C GLY A 405 8.88 -20.94 6.89
N ALA A 406 8.67 -19.64 7.05
CA ALA A 406 7.62 -19.08 7.89
C ALA A 406 7.27 -17.67 7.40
N ALA A 407 6.05 -17.20 7.63
CA ALA A 407 5.69 -15.80 7.44
C ALA A 407 5.02 -15.22 8.67
N LEU A 408 5.32 -13.96 8.97
CA LEU A 408 4.70 -13.16 10.00
C LEU A 408 4.10 -11.90 9.38
N ILE A 409 2.78 -11.79 9.43
CA ILE A 409 2.01 -10.65 8.96
C ILE A 409 1.56 -9.85 10.17
N LEU A 410 1.95 -8.58 10.23
CA LEU A 410 1.73 -7.68 11.36
C LEU A 410 1.08 -6.40 10.86
N ASP A 411 -0.21 -6.25 11.11
CA ASP A 411 -1.00 -5.16 10.56
C ASP A 411 -2.21 -4.87 11.45
N TYR A 412 -2.96 -3.79 11.20
CA TYR A 412 -4.19 -3.54 11.95
C TYR A 412 -5.46 -3.97 11.20
N GLY A 413 -6.48 -4.31 11.98
CA GLY A 413 -7.76 -4.77 11.47
C GLY A 413 -8.56 -5.57 12.49
N PRO A 414 -9.77 -6.02 12.13
CA PRO A 414 -10.58 -6.91 12.94
C PRO A 414 -9.94 -8.30 13.11
N SER A 415 -10.26 -9.00 14.20
CA SER A 415 -9.82 -10.39 14.42
C SER A 415 -10.70 -11.41 13.69
N ASP A 416 -12.01 -11.18 13.69
CA ASP A 416 -13.04 -12.18 13.38
C ASP A 416 -14.17 -11.65 12.48
N THR A 417 -14.24 -10.33 12.25
CA THR A 417 -15.25 -9.69 11.39
C THR A 417 -14.68 -9.26 10.04
N ILE A 418 -15.55 -9.08 9.04
CA ILE A 418 -15.18 -8.44 7.78
C ILE A 418 -14.99 -6.92 8.03
N PRO A 419 -13.92 -6.28 7.53
CA PRO A 419 -13.74 -4.83 7.60
C PRO A 419 -14.90 -4.05 6.96
N ILE A 420 -15.31 -2.96 7.60
CA ILE A 420 -16.32 -2.01 7.10
C ILE A 420 -15.99 -0.58 7.51
N ASN A 421 -16.14 0.36 6.58
CA ASN A 421 -15.87 1.79 6.77
C ASN A 421 -14.45 2.08 7.30
N SER A 422 -13.46 1.30 6.87
CA SER A 422 -12.09 1.40 7.42
C SER A 422 -11.19 2.39 6.71
N LEU A 423 -11.52 2.76 5.46
CA LEU A 423 -10.72 3.69 4.65
C LEU A 423 -10.47 5.01 5.40
N ARG A 424 -9.19 5.31 5.64
CA ARG A 424 -8.74 6.52 6.32
C ARG A 424 -7.66 7.24 5.52
N GLY A 425 -7.64 8.56 5.63
CA GLY A 425 -6.55 9.41 5.17
C GLY A 425 -5.71 9.85 6.36
N ILE A 426 -4.38 9.74 6.29
CA ILE A 426 -3.45 10.19 7.33
C ILE A 426 -2.53 11.25 6.73
N ARG A 427 -2.36 12.36 7.46
CA ARG A 427 -1.38 13.39 7.13
C ARG A 427 -0.96 14.15 8.39
N HIS A 428 0.34 14.35 8.56
CA HIS A 428 0.98 15.05 9.68
C HIS A 428 0.46 14.57 11.06
N HIS A 429 0.42 13.24 11.23
CA HIS A 429 -0.12 12.54 12.40
C HIS A 429 -1.61 12.85 12.73
N LYS A 430 -2.42 13.21 11.73
CA LYS A 430 -3.85 13.48 11.87
C LYS A 430 -4.66 12.71 10.84
N LEU A 431 -5.85 12.28 11.25
CA LEU A 431 -6.86 11.79 10.33
C LEU A 431 -7.41 12.97 9.50
N VAL A 432 -7.42 12.80 8.18
CA VAL A 432 -7.94 13.72 7.17
C VAL A 432 -8.85 12.95 6.20
N SER A 433 -9.51 13.65 5.28
CA SER A 433 -10.35 12.96 4.29
C SER A 433 -9.47 12.16 3.31
N PRO A 434 -9.81 10.89 3.00
CA PRO A 434 -9.20 10.15 1.89
C PRO A 434 -9.34 10.86 0.53
N PHE A 435 -10.26 11.83 0.42
CA PHE A 435 -10.65 12.48 -0.83
C PHE A 435 -10.21 13.94 -0.96
N SER A 436 -9.38 14.41 -0.03
CA SER A 436 -8.66 15.68 -0.12
C SER A 436 -7.20 15.46 -0.50
N GLU A 437 -6.63 16.35 -1.31
CA GLU A 437 -5.20 16.39 -1.62
C GLU A 437 -4.58 15.03 -2.11
N PRO A 438 -5.14 14.39 -3.15
CA PRO A 438 -4.61 13.13 -3.72
C PRO A 438 -3.09 13.14 -3.91
N GLY A 439 -2.39 12.16 -3.33
CA GLY A 439 -0.93 12.04 -3.37
C GLY A 439 -0.20 12.75 -2.22
N LEU A 440 -0.87 13.59 -1.42
CA LEU A 440 -0.29 14.17 -0.18
C LEU A 440 -0.86 13.54 1.09
N VAL A 441 -1.83 12.65 0.95
CA VAL A 441 -2.51 11.96 2.04
C VAL A 441 -2.19 10.48 1.90
N ASP A 442 -1.65 9.90 2.97
CA ASP A 442 -1.46 8.47 3.10
C ASP A 442 -2.83 7.79 3.24
N LEU A 443 -3.10 6.77 2.43
CA LEU A 443 -4.41 6.12 2.34
C LEU A 443 -4.30 4.68 2.79
N SER A 444 -5.15 4.29 3.75
CA SER A 444 -5.08 2.94 4.27
C SER A 444 -6.44 2.39 4.77
N ALA A 445 -6.55 1.06 4.88
CA ALA A 445 -7.76 0.30 5.19
C ALA A 445 -7.48 -0.87 6.16
N ASP A 446 -8.49 -1.36 6.88
CA ASP A 446 -8.32 -2.45 7.85
C ASP A 446 -8.12 -3.79 7.13
N VAL A 447 -7.17 -4.60 7.60
CA VAL A 447 -6.86 -5.90 6.99
C VAL A 447 -7.86 -6.99 7.41
N ASP A 448 -8.47 -7.67 6.44
CA ASP A 448 -9.29 -8.87 6.66
C ASP A 448 -8.39 -10.10 6.90
N PHE A 449 -7.86 -10.24 8.12
CA PHE A 449 -6.99 -11.35 8.52
C PHE A 449 -7.59 -12.73 8.29
N THR A 450 -8.92 -12.88 8.40
CA THR A 450 -9.59 -14.15 8.09
C THR A 450 -9.52 -14.45 6.60
N ALA A 451 -9.67 -13.46 5.73
CA ALA A 451 -9.52 -13.65 4.30
C ALA A 451 -8.06 -13.87 3.86
N LEU A 452 -7.07 -13.34 4.59
CA LEU A 452 -5.66 -13.74 4.41
C LEU A 452 -5.46 -15.24 4.72
N ALA A 453 -6.05 -15.72 5.82
CA ALA A 453 -5.99 -17.13 6.19
C ALA A 453 -6.70 -18.04 5.18
N GLU A 454 -7.89 -17.65 4.70
CA GLU A 454 -8.59 -18.35 3.62
C GLU A 454 -7.73 -18.39 2.34
N ALA A 455 -7.15 -17.27 1.91
CA ALA A 455 -6.33 -17.21 0.71
C ALA A 455 -5.04 -18.03 0.81
N ALA A 456 -4.40 -18.07 1.99
CA ALA A 456 -3.20 -18.87 2.23
C ALA A 456 -3.50 -20.38 2.21
N THR A 457 -4.51 -20.83 2.96
CA THR A 457 -4.89 -22.26 3.05
C THR A 457 -5.47 -22.81 1.76
N LEU A 458 -6.16 -21.98 0.95
CA LEU A 458 -6.61 -22.37 -0.39
C LEU A 458 -5.47 -22.45 -1.42
N ALA A 459 -4.35 -21.79 -1.20
CA ALA A 459 -3.21 -21.76 -2.13
C ALA A 459 -2.21 -22.91 -1.91
N SER A 460 -2.12 -23.45 -0.70
CA SER A 460 -1.23 -24.57 -0.38
C SER A 460 -1.79 -25.41 0.77
N GLU A 461 -1.95 -26.71 0.55
CA GLU A 461 -2.21 -27.70 1.61
C GLU A 461 -0.97 -27.97 2.48
N GLY A 462 0.20 -27.40 2.12
CA GLY A 462 1.46 -27.52 2.86
C GLY A 462 1.67 -26.42 3.90
N VAL A 463 0.66 -25.59 4.20
CA VAL A 463 0.73 -24.57 5.26
C VAL A 463 -0.46 -24.62 6.20
N GLU A 464 -0.18 -24.31 7.47
CA GLU A 464 -1.18 -23.98 8.48
C GLU A 464 -1.06 -22.50 8.88
N VAL A 465 -2.18 -21.89 9.30
CA VAL A 465 -2.26 -20.47 9.64
C VAL A 465 -2.66 -20.31 11.10
N HIS A 466 -1.91 -19.48 11.83
CA HIS A 466 -2.14 -19.19 13.26
C HIS A 466 -2.47 -17.72 13.49
N GLY A 467 -3.45 -17.48 14.36
CA GLY A 467 -3.97 -16.14 14.63
C GLY A 467 -5.23 -15.81 13.82
N PRO A 468 -5.58 -14.51 13.68
CA PRO A 468 -4.87 -13.36 14.23
C PRO A 468 -4.92 -13.31 15.76
N VAL A 469 -3.78 -13.04 16.40
CA VAL A 469 -3.69 -12.66 17.83
C VAL A 469 -3.47 -11.15 17.93
N SER A 470 -3.73 -10.51 19.08
CA SER A 470 -3.42 -9.07 19.22
C SER A 470 -1.91 -8.84 19.29
N GLN A 471 -1.43 -7.67 18.82
CA GLN A 471 -0.02 -7.31 18.92
C GLN A 471 0.48 -7.34 20.38
N ALA A 472 -0.36 -6.94 21.34
CA ALA A 472 -0.03 -7.06 22.75
C ALA A 472 0.21 -8.52 23.17
N ASP A 473 -0.71 -9.43 22.81
CA ASP A 473 -0.58 -10.85 23.17
C ASP A 473 0.68 -11.47 22.53
N PHE A 474 0.95 -11.16 21.26
CA PHE A 474 2.15 -11.61 20.55
C PHE A 474 3.44 -11.10 21.21
N LEU A 475 3.59 -9.78 21.41
CA LEU A 475 4.81 -9.18 21.96
C LEU A 475 5.02 -9.57 23.44
N GLU A 476 3.95 -9.69 24.23
CA GLU A 476 4.02 -10.16 25.61
C GLU A 476 4.46 -11.63 25.69
N ALA A 477 3.96 -12.49 24.81
CA ALA A 477 4.40 -13.89 24.72
C ALA A 477 5.83 -14.04 24.15
N MET A 478 6.31 -13.09 23.34
CA MET A 478 7.68 -13.05 22.83
C MET A 478 8.70 -12.47 23.84
N GLY A 479 8.27 -11.95 24.99
CA GLY A 479 9.17 -11.47 26.05
C GLY A 479 9.55 -9.98 25.99
N ILE A 480 8.63 -9.11 25.54
CA ILE A 480 8.86 -7.66 25.44
C ILE A 480 9.21 -6.99 26.77
N ARG A 481 8.69 -7.48 27.89
CA ARG A 481 8.88 -6.84 29.21
C ARG A 481 10.30 -7.10 29.71
N GLU A 482 10.71 -8.36 29.63
CA GLU A 482 12.04 -8.88 29.94
C GLU A 482 13.09 -8.15 29.11
N ARG A 483 12.85 -8.01 27.79
CA ARG A 483 13.78 -7.29 26.92
C ARG A 483 13.84 -5.79 27.22
N ALA A 484 12.71 -5.16 27.53
CA ALA A 484 12.68 -3.77 27.96
C ALA A 484 13.46 -3.55 29.28
N GLU A 485 13.34 -4.46 30.26
CA GLU A 485 14.08 -4.40 31.51
C GLU A 485 15.59 -4.51 31.29
N MET A 486 16.04 -5.43 30.43
CA MET A 486 17.45 -5.53 30.03
C MET A 486 17.97 -4.22 29.41
N LEU A 487 17.20 -3.59 28.52
CA LEU A 487 17.60 -2.31 27.90
C LEU A 487 17.60 -1.15 28.90
N LEU A 488 16.69 -1.13 29.88
CA LEU A 488 16.68 -0.13 30.95
C LEU A 488 17.90 -0.26 31.87
N GLN A 489 18.29 -1.49 32.21
CA GLN A 489 19.50 -1.76 32.98
C GLN A 489 20.76 -1.34 32.20
N ALA A 490 20.88 -1.77 30.94
CA ALA A 490 22.01 -1.41 30.08
C ALA A 490 22.11 0.11 29.87
N SER A 491 21.00 0.78 29.59
CA SER A 491 20.94 2.24 29.42
C SER A 491 21.36 2.98 30.70
N SER A 492 21.01 2.47 31.88
CA SER A 492 21.40 3.07 33.16
C SER A 492 22.90 2.93 33.48
N ALA A 493 23.60 1.99 32.82
CA ALA A 493 25.04 1.79 32.96
C ALA A 493 25.88 2.66 32.01
N VAL A 494 25.26 3.31 31.01
CA VAL A 494 25.96 4.16 30.02
C VAL A 494 26.05 5.61 30.54
N PRO A 495 27.26 6.16 30.81
CA PRO A 495 27.38 7.47 31.46
C PRO A 495 26.84 8.67 30.67
N SER A 496 26.67 8.54 29.34
CA SER A 496 26.07 9.57 28.49
C SER A 496 24.54 9.52 28.41
N HIS A 497 23.92 8.44 28.91
CA HIS A 497 22.47 8.29 28.89
C HIS A 497 21.85 8.96 30.12
N THR A 498 20.63 9.47 29.94
CA THR A 498 19.90 10.23 30.94
C THR A 498 18.67 9.48 31.44
N ALA A 499 18.10 9.94 32.56
CA ALA A 499 16.80 9.44 33.04
C ALA A 499 15.67 9.60 32.01
N LYS A 500 15.80 10.54 31.06
CA LYS A 500 14.86 10.74 29.95
C LYS A 500 14.93 9.59 28.94
N ASP A 501 16.10 9.03 28.69
CA ASP A 501 16.28 7.93 27.72
C ASP A 501 15.66 6.63 28.25
N GLY A 502 15.84 6.34 29.55
CA GLY A 502 15.09 5.28 30.23
C GLY A 502 13.56 5.50 30.22
N GLU A 503 13.10 6.74 30.30
CA GLU A 503 11.67 7.05 30.19
C GLU A 503 11.13 6.91 28.75
N ASN A 504 11.95 7.25 27.74
CA ASN A 504 11.62 7.03 26.33
C ASN A 504 11.46 5.53 26.06
N ILE A 505 12.41 4.69 26.50
CA ILE A 505 12.30 3.22 26.41
C ILE A 505 11.00 2.73 27.06
N ARG A 506 10.69 3.16 28.29
CA ARG A 506 9.45 2.78 28.99
C ARG A 506 8.18 3.18 28.24
N LYS A 507 8.14 4.38 27.66
CA LYS A 507 6.97 4.85 26.89
C LYS A 507 6.81 4.09 25.56
N ALA A 508 7.92 3.83 24.88
CA ALA A 508 7.96 3.16 23.61
C ALA A 508 7.36 1.74 23.68
N TRP A 509 7.93 0.86 24.50
CA TRP A 509 7.43 -0.53 24.58
C TRP A 509 6.01 -0.61 25.13
N LYS A 510 5.65 0.26 26.09
CA LYS A 510 4.27 0.33 26.60
C LYS A 510 3.27 0.72 25.53
N ARG A 511 3.59 1.65 24.62
CA ARG A 511 2.71 2.02 23.50
C ARG A 511 2.44 0.84 22.55
N LEU A 512 3.43 -0.04 22.35
CA LEU A 512 3.29 -1.22 21.49
C LEU A 512 2.32 -2.27 22.05
N VAL A 513 2.21 -2.39 23.39
CA VAL A 513 1.31 -3.36 24.06
C VAL A 513 0.06 -2.73 24.67
N ASP A 514 -0.05 -1.40 24.72
CA ASP A 514 -1.21 -0.71 25.26
C ASP A 514 -2.48 -1.09 24.48
N ARG A 515 -3.51 -1.54 25.21
CA ARG A 515 -4.81 -1.97 24.68
C ARG A 515 -5.87 -0.85 24.76
N GLY A 516 -5.48 0.33 25.25
CA GLY A 516 -6.30 1.54 25.30
C GLY A 516 -6.50 2.22 23.92
N PRO A 517 -7.31 3.29 23.84
CA PRO A 517 -7.72 3.90 22.57
C PRO A 517 -6.58 4.52 21.73
N SER A 518 -5.45 4.84 22.35
CA SER A 518 -4.23 5.38 21.72
C SER A 518 -3.10 4.37 21.62
N GLY A 519 -3.32 3.13 22.08
CA GLY A 519 -2.35 2.05 22.12
C GLY A 519 -2.43 1.15 20.89
N MET A 520 -1.30 0.58 20.50
CA MET A 520 -1.22 -0.27 19.30
C MET A 520 -1.59 -1.72 19.61
N GLY A 521 -1.44 -2.14 20.86
CA GLY A 521 -1.52 -3.53 21.30
C GLY A 521 -2.84 -4.25 21.00
N LYS A 522 -3.97 -3.53 20.96
CA LYS A 522 -5.28 -4.10 20.57
C LYS A 522 -5.60 -3.93 19.08
N VAL A 523 -5.20 -2.80 18.50
CA VAL A 523 -5.58 -2.42 17.12
C VAL A 523 -4.82 -3.26 16.10
N TYR A 524 -3.52 -3.44 16.33
CA TYR A 524 -2.66 -4.33 15.55
C TYR A 524 -2.88 -5.79 15.91
N LYS A 525 -2.64 -6.65 14.93
CA LYS A 525 -2.69 -8.11 15.01
C LYS A 525 -1.39 -8.72 14.48
N ALA A 526 -1.10 -9.93 14.92
CA ALA A 526 -0.11 -10.81 14.33
C ALA A 526 -0.82 -12.03 13.75
N LEU A 527 -0.44 -12.46 12.54
CA LEU A 527 -0.88 -13.70 11.90
C LEU A 527 0.36 -14.40 11.32
N ALA A 528 0.50 -15.69 11.63
CA ALA A 528 1.62 -16.51 11.16
C ALA A 528 1.15 -17.53 10.12
N ILE A 529 1.93 -17.73 9.07
CA ILE A 529 1.78 -18.81 8.09
C ILE A 529 3.03 -19.69 8.22
N VAL A 530 2.87 -20.97 8.56
CA VAL A 530 3.97 -21.91 8.83
C VAL A 530 3.70 -23.25 8.13
N PRO A 531 4.70 -24.15 7.99
CA PRO A 531 4.50 -25.45 7.36
C PRO A 531 3.47 -26.28 8.11
N GLU A 532 2.57 -26.91 7.37
CA GLU A 532 1.56 -27.85 7.89
C GLU A 532 2.25 -28.97 8.68
N ASN A 533 1.84 -29.18 9.94
CA ASN A 533 2.42 -30.19 10.83
C ASN A 533 1.39 -31.10 11.52
N GLY A 534 0.13 -31.06 11.06
CA GLY A 534 -1.01 -31.73 11.66
C GLY A 534 -1.53 -31.01 12.90
N GLY A 535 -1.30 -29.69 13.03
CA GLY A 535 -1.64 -28.90 14.22
C GLY A 535 -0.95 -29.35 15.51
N ARG A 536 0.17 -30.09 15.40
CA ARG A 536 0.95 -30.62 16.52
C ARG A 536 1.78 -29.55 17.22
N ARG A 537 2.28 -28.58 16.46
CA ARG A 537 3.05 -27.44 16.97
C ARG A 537 2.36 -26.13 16.59
N ARG A 538 2.25 -25.23 17.56
CA ARG A 538 1.92 -23.82 17.33
C ARG A 538 3.23 -23.01 17.34
N PRO A 539 3.34 -21.92 16.55
CA PRO A 539 4.49 -21.03 16.62
C PRO A 539 4.50 -20.24 17.94
N VAL A 540 5.69 -19.76 18.33
CA VAL A 540 5.84 -18.92 19.53
C VAL A 540 5.07 -17.62 19.32
N GLY A 541 4.43 -17.09 20.37
CA GLY A 541 3.52 -15.94 20.27
C GLY A 541 2.07 -16.29 19.87
N PHE A 542 1.81 -17.53 19.46
CA PHE A 542 0.48 -18.02 19.05
C PHE A 542 -0.04 -19.17 19.93
N GLY A 543 0.45 -19.24 21.17
CA GLY A 543 0.12 -20.31 22.14
C GLY A 543 0.96 -21.58 21.99
N GLY A 544 2.11 -21.51 21.31
CA GLY A 544 3.11 -22.60 21.23
C GLY A 544 4.49 -22.21 21.76
N ASP A 545 5.47 -23.08 21.51
CA ASP A 545 6.82 -23.04 22.10
C ASP A 545 7.90 -23.42 21.05
N VAL A 546 9.18 -23.29 21.43
CA VAL A 546 10.37 -23.63 20.63
C VAL A 546 10.66 -25.13 20.60
N ALA A 547 9.91 -25.95 21.36
CA ALA A 547 10.07 -27.39 21.36
C ALA A 547 9.93 -27.98 19.94
N PRO A 548 10.86 -28.87 19.51
CA PRO A 548 10.74 -29.57 18.23
C PRO A 548 9.51 -30.51 18.26
N ALA A 549 8.89 -30.66 17.09
CA ALA A 549 7.70 -31.50 16.87
C ALA A 549 8.02 -33.01 16.80
#